data_AF-A0A7X8BMW6-F1
#
_entry.id   AF-A0A7X8BMW6-F1
#
_cell.length_a   1.000
_cell.length_b   1.000
_cell.length_c   1.000
_cell.angle_alpha   90.00
_cell.angle_beta   90.00
_cell.angle_gamma   90.00
#
_symmetry.space_group_name_H-M   'P 1'
#
loop_
_entity.id
_entity.type
_entity.pdbx_description
1 polymer ?
#
loop_
_entity_poly.entity_id
_entity_poly.type
_entity_poly.pdbx_seq_one_letter_code
_entity_poly.pdbx_strand_id
1 'polypeptide(L)'
;NLEDLSIIQMFSICLRKEETGARKSFGITPKALDHLKTKHLENNGVDYQKTIFETIKFLSDLKLHGPDMLPFGYLLFPLTHYFHKNSSPNRQSAKQWFWRTAFGTEDFRRAEDVYDYCTDFFDKLERGEKPALRQLQLSKTKLVLASYNYRSALSRAVLAFLAKQNPLDFSDPDAEVLDRVYLLLSQVPNLHHIYPRNFLQDIEGLPKDIEIDSLMNICYLRAKTNIKIGDNNPLYYFREFENANFNRILDSHLIPREFIEKEEFKPEDYRAFLYARAELFCQKLQCELPDVDVKIID
;
A
#
# COMPACT_ATOMS: atom_id res chain seq x y z
N ASN A 1 -6.31 0.51 -14.89
CA ASN A 1 -7.12 1.69 -15.28
C ASN A 1 -7.76 2.28 -14.05
N LEU A 2 -7.49 3.54 -13.72
CA LEU A 2 -8.32 4.27 -12.75
C LEU A 2 -9.77 4.29 -13.26
N GLU A 3 -10.74 4.25 -12.34
CA GLU A 3 -12.14 4.38 -12.71
C GLU A 3 -12.42 5.78 -13.29
N ASP A 4 -13.28 5.87 -14.31
CA ASP A 4 -13.65 7.13 -14.97
C ASP A 4 -14.13 8.18 -13.96
N LEU A 5 -14.87 7.76 -12.93
CA LEU A 5 -15.31 8.63 -11.84
C LEU A 5 -14.13 9.27 -11.08
N SER A 6 -13.08 8.50 -10.80
CA SER A 6 -11.90 9.02 -10.11
C SER A 6 -11.19 10.09 -10.95
N ILE A 7 -11.11 9.88 -12.27
CA ILE A 7 -10.54 10.87 -13.21
C ILE A 7 -11.38 12.15 -13.19
N ILE A 8 -12.71 12.05 -13.26
CA ILE A 8 -13.62 13.20 -13.19
C ILE A 8 -13.47 13.94 -11.85
N GLN A 9 -13.34 13.22 -10.74
CA GLN A 9 -13.11 13.81 -9.41
C GLN A 9 -11.75 14.52 -9.32
N MET A 10 -10.69 13.96 -9.90
CA MET A 10 -9.38 14.62 -9.99
C MET A 10 -9.43 15.91 -10.81
N PHE A 11 -10.16 15.91 -11.94
CA PHE A 11 -10.46 17.12 -12.72
C PHE A 11 -11.18 18.17 -11.87
N SER A 12 -12.20 17.76 -11.11
CA SER A 12 -12.95 18.65 -10.21
C SER A 12 -12.07 19.25 -9.10
N ILE A 13 -11.11 18.49 -8.57
CA ILE A 13 -10.13 18.97 -7.59
C ILE A 13 -9.22 20.05 -8.17
N CYS A 14 -8.76 19.89 -9.42
CA CYS A 14 -7.95 20.93 -10.08
C CYS A 14 -8.73 22.25 -10.19
N LEU A 15 -9.99 22.19 -10.65
CA LEU A 15 -10.88 23.37 -10.70
C LEU A 15 -11.10 23.98 -9.32
N ARG A 16 -11.35 23.15 -8.30
CA ARG A 16 -11.56 23.58 -6.92
C ARG A 16 -10.35 24.36 -6.38
N LYS A 17 -9.13 23.95 -6.71
CA LYS A 17 -7.90 24.64 -6.29
C LYS A 17 -7.85 26.06 -6.85
N GLU A 18 -8.29 26.26 -8.08
CA GLU A 18 -8.25 27.56 -8.77
C GLU A 18 -9.35 28.54 -8.33
N GLU A 19 -10.43 28.07 -7.71
CA GLU A 19 -11.49 28.97 -7.23
C GLU A 19 -10.95 29.91 -6.13
N THR A 20 -11.22 31.20 -6.21
CA THR A 20 -10.75 32.18 -5.21
C THR A 20 -11.76 32.45 -4.09
N GLY A 21 -13.00 31.96 -4.24
CA GLY A 21 -14.07 32.14 -3.26
C GLY A 21 -13.95 31.24 -2.03
N ALA A 22 -14.39 31.74 -0.87
CA ALA A 22 -14.48 30.95 0.36
C ALA A 22 -15.42 29.75 0.22
N ARG A 23 -16.49 29.90 -0.56
CA ARG A 23 -17.36 28.79 -0.98
C ARG A 23 -16.88 28.29 -2.33
N LYS A 24 -16.42 27.05 -2.33
CA LYS A 24 -15.99 26.32 -3.53
C LYS A 24 -17.19 25.63 -4.18
N SER A 25 -17.33 25.77 -5.49
CA SER A 25 -18.40 25.17 -6.29
C SER A 25 -18.05 23.76 -6.72
N PHE A 26 -16.76 23.46 -6.92
CA PHE A 26 -16.28 22.15 -7.37
C PHE A 26 -15.86 21.26 -6.20
N GLY A 27 -15.91 19.95 -6.40
CA GLY A 27 -15.62 18.96 -5.38
C GLY A 27 -15.81 17.53 -5.87
N ILE A 28 -15.64 16.56 -4.96
CA ILE A 28 -15.65 15.12 -5.30
C ILE A 28 -16.99 14.43 -5.03
N THR A 29 -17.96 15.12 -4.43
CA THR A 29 -19.29 14.55 -4.16
C THR A 29 -20.18 14.59 -5.40
N PRO A 30 -21.15 13.68 -5.55
CA PRO A 30 -22.05 13.67 -6.73
C PRO A 30 -22.67 15.04 -7.03
N LYS A 31 -23.20 15.70 -6.00
CA LYS A 31 -23.79 17.05 -6.12
C LYS A 31 -22.80 18.12 -6.59
N ALA A 32 -21.53 18.03 -6.18
CA ALA A 32 -20.51 18.98 -6.63
C ALA A 32 -20.08 18.70 -8.08
N LEU A 33 -20.10 17.43 -8.50
CA LEU A 33 -19.78 17.03 -9.86
C LEU A 33 -20.84 17.51 -10.87
N ASP A 34 -22.10 17.70 -10.46
CA ASP A 34 -23.16 18.29 -11.30
C ASP A 34 -22.84 19.72 -11.77
N HIS A 35 -21.91 20.41 -11.11
CA HIS A 35 -21.45 21.74 -11.52
C HIS A 35 -20.42 21.69 -12.67
N LEU A 36 -19.87 20.52 -12.99
CA LEU A 36 -18.97 20.34 -14.12
C LEU A 36 -19.72 20.50 -15.44
N LYS A 37 -19.09 21.17 -16.41
CA LYS A 37 -19.62 21.44 -17.74
C LYS A 37 -18.55 21.13 -18.77
N THR A 38 -18.95 20.79 -20.00
CA THR A 38 -18.03 20.46 -21.10
C THR A 38 -16.95 21.52 -21.30
N LYS A 39 -17.32 22.81 -21.23
CA LYS A 39 -16.36 23.93 -21.35
C LYS A 39 -15.22 23.90 -20.33
N HIS A 40 -15.44 23.34 -19.13
CA HIS A 40 -14.39 23.25 -18.11
C HIS A 40 -13.32 22.22 -18.50
N LEU A 41 -13.72 21.14 -19.18
CA LEU A 41 -12.84 20.11 -19.69
C LEU A 41 -12.08 20.60 -20.93
N GLU A 42 -12.77 21.27 -21.85
CA GLU A 42 -12.17 21.77 -23.10
C GLU A 42 -11.10 22.84 -22.84
N ASN A 43 -11.38 23.79 -21.94
CA ASN A 43 -10.49 24.93 -21.72
C ASN A 43 -9.23 24.60 -20.91
N ASN A 44 -9.26 23.52 -20.11
CA ASN A 44 -8.18 23.21 -19.16
C ASN A 44 -7.61 21.79 -19.32
N GLY A 45 -8.09 21.05 -20.33
CA GLY A 45 -7.85 19.61 -20.46
C GLY A 45 -6.37 19.23 -20.44
N VAL A 46 -5.50 19.99 -21.10
CA VAL A 46 -4.07 19.67 -21.23
C VAL A 46 -3.34 19.79 -19.87
N ASP A 47 -3.53 20.89 -19.15
CA ASP A 47 -2.89 21.12 -17.85
C ASP A 47 -3.38 20.13 -16.79
N TYR A 48 -4.65 19.76 -16.86
CA TYR A 48 -5.26 18.86 -15.89
C TYR A 48 -4.88 17.41 -16.18
N GLN A 49 -4.79 17.03 -17.45
CA GLN A 49 -4.19 15.75 -17.85
C GLN A 49 -2.76 15.64 -17.33
N LYS A 50 -1.93 16.68 -17.50
CA LYS A 50 -0.56 16.70 -16.96
C LYS A 50 -0.55 16.46 -15.45
N THR A 51 -1.45 17.11 -14.72
CA THR A 51 -1.59 16.95 -13.25
C THR A 51 -1.98 15.51 -12.87
N ILE A 52 -2.94 14.92 -13.60
CA ILE A 52 -3.39 13.55 -13.38
C ILE A 52 -2.27 12.56 -13.66
N PHE A 53 -1.56 12.72 -14.78
CA PHE A 53 -0.39 11.89 -15.11
C PHE A 53 0.70 12.01 -14.05
N GLU A 54 0.94 13.21 -13.52
CA GLU A 54 1.92 13.40 -12.46
C GLU A 54 1.51 12.71 -11.16
N THR A 55 0.22 12.74 -10.82
CA THR A 55 -0.32 12.01 -9.67
C THR A 55 -0.18 10.51 -9.85
N ILE A 56 -0.50 9.97 -11.03
CA ILE A 56 -0.35 8.56 -11.36
C ILE A 56 1.14 8.15 -11.31
N LYS A 57 2.01 8.99 -11.86
CA LYS A 57 3.47 8.77 -11.83
C LYS A 57 3.97 8.71 -10.39
N PHE A 58 3.54 9.63 -9.52
CA PHE A 58 3.90 9.60 -8.10
C PHE A 58 3.46 8.29 -7.42
N LEU A 59 2.27 7.79 -7.70
CA LEU A 59 1.81 6.49 -7.17
C LEU A 59 2.61 5.33 -7.75
N SER A 60 2.96 5.38 -9.04
CA SER A 60 3.83 4.39 -9.66
C SER A 60 5.24 4.40 -9.04
N ASP A 61 5.78 5.56 -8.67
CA ASP A 61 7.05 5.69 -7.95
C ASP A 61 6.97 5.08 -6.54
N LEU A 62 5.75 4.99 -5.97
CA LEU A 62 5.44 4.25 -4.75
C LEU A 62 5.18 2.76 -4.97
N LYS A 63 5.37 2.26 -6.20
CA LYS A 63 5.11 0.87 -6.63
C LYS A 63 3.63 0.46 -6.57
N LEU A 64 2.72 1.43 -6.59
CA LEU A 64 1.28 1.20 -6.67
C LEU A 64 0.86 1.03 -8.14
N HIS A 65 1.01 -0.19 -8.64
CA HIS A 65 0.74 -0.52 -10.04
C HIS A 65 -0.74 -0.88 -10.25
N GLY A 66 -1.61 0.12 -10.14
CA GLY A 66 -3.05 0.02 -10.42
C GLY A 66 -3.94 0.49 -9.27
N PRO A 67 -5.23 0.77 -9.55
CA PRO A 67 -6.16 1.28 -8.55
C PRO A 67 -6.44 0.28 -7.42
N ASP A 68 -6.38 -1.03 -7.70
CA ASP A 68 -6.67 -2.08 -6.72
C ASP A 68 -5.60 -2.19 -5.63
N MET A 69 -4.39 -1.66 -5.88
CA MET A 69 -3.33 -1.56 -4.89
C MET A 69 -3.46 -0.32 -4.01
N LEU A 70 -4.30 0.65 -4.37
CA LEU A 70 -4.48 1.85 -3.57
C LEU A 70 -5.30 1.53 -2.31
N PRO A 71 -4.83 1.88 -1.10
CA PRO A 71 -5.56 1.64 0.15
C PRO A 71 -7.03 2.08 0.08
N PHE A 72 -7.26 3.31 -0.41
CA PHE A 72 -8.58 3.85 -0.71
C PHE A 72 -8.45 5.02 -1.70
N GLY A 73 -9.46 5.19 -2.55
CA GLY A 73 -9.50 6.19 -3.63
C GLY A 73 -9.27 7.62 -3.18
N TYR A 74 -9.67 7.96 -1.94
CA TYR A 74 -9.60 9.32 -1.43
C TYR A 74 -8.16 9.86 -1.36
N LEU A 75 -7.13 9.01 -1.25
CA LEU A 75 -5.71 9.45 -1.23
C LEU A 75 -5.29 10.16 -2.52
N LEU A 76 -5.98 9.89 -3.64
CA LEU A 76 -5.68 10.51 -4.94
C LEU A 76 -5.90 12.01 -4.91
N PHE A 77 -6.95 12.46 -4.21
CA PHE A 77 -7.46 13.82 -4.38
C PHE A 77 -6.54 14.89 -3.76
N PRO A 78 -6.04 14.74 -2.52
CA PRO A 78 -5.07 15.68 -1.97
C PRO A 78 -3.75 15.72 -2.76
N LEU A 79 -3.29 14.58 -3.29
CA LEU A 79 -2.10 14.53 -4.16
C LEU A 79 -2.35 15.26 -5.49
N THR A 80 -3.52 15.05 -6.10
CA THR A 80 -3.92 15.76 -7.32
C THR A 80 -3.92 17.26 -7.09
N HIS A 81 -4.52 17.71 -5.99
CA HIS A 81 -4.48 19.10 -5.57
C HIS A 81 -3.05 19.61 -5.42
N TYR A 82 -2.18 18.84 -4.76
CA TYR A 82 -0.82 19.24 -4.49
C TYR A 82 0.05 19.37 -5.75
N PHE A 83 -0.11 18.46 -6.71
CA PHE A 83 0.64 18.51 -7.96
C PHE A 83 0.06 19.51 -8.97
N HIS A 84 -1.19 19.93 -8.80
CA HIS A 84 -1.80 20.88 -9.71
C HIS A 84 -1.12 22.26 -9.63
N LYS A 85 -0.55 22.71 -10.75
CA LYS A 85 0.15 24.01 -10.90
C LYS A 85 1.30 24.24 -9.89
N ASN A 86 1.80 23.17 -9.27
CA ASN A 86 2.96 23.22 -8.39
C ASN A 86 4.23 22.87 -9.17
N SER A 87 5.13 23.84 -9.35
CA SER A 87 6.36 23.67 -10.13
C SER A 87 7.47 22.92 -9.39
N SER A 88 7.41 22.83 -8.06
CA SER A 88 8.47 22.23 -7.23
C SER A 88 7.90 21.43 -6.06
N PRO A 89 7.08 20.39 -6.32
CA PRO A 89 6.44 19.63 -5.26
C PRO A 89 7.47 18.86 -4.43
N ASN A 90 7.40 19.00 -3.12
CA ASN A 90 8.15 18.18 -2.16
C ASN A 90 7.54 16.78 -2.11
N ARG A 91 8.02 15.92 -3.00
CA ARG A 91 7.58 14.52 -3.08
C ARG A 91 7.88 13.74 -1.81
N GLN A 92 8.94 14.07 -1.08
CA GLN A 92 9.28 13.33 0.14
C GLN A 92 8.18 13.52 1.19
N SER A 93 7.80 14.76 1.49
CA SER A 93 6.72 15.03 2.44
C SER A 93 5.36 14.49 1.96
N ALA A 94 5.09 14.51 0.65
CA ALA A 94 3.90 13.86 0.10
C ALA A 94 3.90 12.33 0.31
N LYS A 95 5.06 11.67 0.21
CA LYS A 95 5.21 10.23 0.52
C LYS A 95 4.98 9.94 2.00
N GLN A 96 5.52 10.80 2.88
CA GLN A 96 5.30 10.70 4.33
C GLN A 96 3.80 10.78 4.66
N TRP A 97 3.10 11.77 4.10
CA TRP A 97 1.66 11.92 4.24
C TRP A 97 0.89 10.70 3.72
N PHE A 98 1.27 10.19 2.54
CA PHE A 98 0.58 9.06 1.92
C PHE A 98 0.63 7.81 2.82
N TRP A 99 1.83 7.39 3.21
CA TRP A 99 1.99 6.16 4.01
C TRP A 99 1.44 6.34 5.43
N ARG A 100 1.62 7.51 6.04
CA ARG A 100 1.00 7.83 7.34
C ARG A 100 -0.52 7.69 7.29
N THR A 101 -1.14 8.24 6.25
CA THR A 101 -2.61 8.24 6.12
C THR A 101 -3.12 6.86 5.74
N ALA A 102 -2.41 6.11 4.90
CA ALA A 102 -2.75 4.73 4.51
C ALA A 102 -2.81 3.75 5.69
N PHE A 103 -1.93 3.92 6.69
CA PHE A 103 -1.89 3.08 7.90
C PHE A 103 -2.56 3.74 9.12
N GLY A 104 -3.05 4.96 8.98
CA GLY A 104 -3.74 5.69 10.03
C GLY A 104 -5.03 4.98 10.47
N THR A 105 -5.44 5.22 11.72
CA THR A 105 -6.73 4.75 12.25
C THR A 105 -7.89 5.71 11.95
N GLU A 106 -7.57 6.86 11.38
CA GLU A 106 -8.53 7.92 11.07
C GLU A 106 -9.44 7.49 9.92
N ASP A 107 -10.72 7.84 10.04
CA ASP A 107 -11.71 7.54 9.02
C ASP A 107 -11.60 8.53 7.85
N PHE A 108 -10.65 8.30 6.94
CA PHE A 108 -10.45 9.12 5.75
C PHE A 108 -11.36 8.71 4.59
N ARG A 109 -12.67 8.91 4.75
CA ARG A 109 -13.70 8.52 3.77
C ARG A 109 -14.67 9.65 3.42
N ARG A 110 -14.42 10.88 3.87
CA ARG A 110 -15.31 12.03 3.60
C ARG A 110 -14.62 13.09 2.76
N ALA A 111 -15.45 13.85 2.04
CA ALA A 111 -14.97 14.91 1.17
C ALA A 111 -14.35 16.05 1.98
N GLU A 112 -14.90 16.33 3.16
CA GLU A 112 -14.37 17.32 4.09
C GLU A 112 -12.92 16.99 4.47
N ASP A 113 -12.63 15.74 4.84
CA ASP A 113 -11.27 15.33 5.21
C ASP A 113 -10.27 15.56 4.05
N VAL A 114 -10.69 15.24 2.82
CA VAL A 114 -9.87 15.50 1.61
C VAL A 114 -9.54 16.98 1.48
N TYR A 115 -10.55 17.84 1.63
CA TYR A 115 -10.37 19.27 1.48
C TYR A 115 -9.51 19.85 2.61
N ASP A 116 -9.68 19.36 3.84
CA ASP A 116 -8.86 19.77 4.98
C ASP A 116 -7.38 19.42 4.74
N TYR A 117 -7.05 18.24 4.21
CA TYR A 117 -5.66 17.94 3.82
C TYR A 117 -5.17 18.79 2.65
N CYS A 118 -6.03 19.14 1.68
CA CYS A 118 -5.65 20.07 0.63
C CYS A 118 -5.19 21.42 1.22
N THR A 119 -5.96 22.00 2.14
CA THR A 119 -5.70 23.35 2.68
C THR A 119 -4.72 23.37 3.84
N ASP A 120 -4.88 22.46 4.80
CA ASP A 120 -4.15 22.52 6.07
C ASP A 120 -2.81 21.79 6.02
N PHE A 121 -2.60 20.95 5.02
CA PHE A 121 -1.34 20.27 4.77
C PHE A 121 -0.71 20.70 3.45
N PHE A 122 -1.36 20.44 2.31
CA PHE A 122 -0.70 20.61 1.01
C PHE A 122 -0.49 22.07 0.59
N ASP A 123 -1.44 22.97 0.83
CA ASP A 123 -1.25 24.40 0.55
C ASP A 123 -0.14 25.01 1.43
N LYS A 124 -0.06 24.60 2.71
CA LYS A 124 1.04 25.01 3.61
C LYS A 124 2.38 24.51 3.09
N LEU A 125 2.43 23.24 2.71
CA LEU A 125 3.63 22.62 2.15
C LEU A 125 4.07 23.31 0.84
N GLU A 126 3.13 23.71 -0.02
CA GLU A 126 3.41 24.44 -1.25
C GLU A 126 3.97 25.85 -0.99
N ARG A 127 3.56 26.51 0.10
CA ARG A 127 4.13 27.79 0.56
C ARG A 127 5.51 27.65 1.24
N GLY A 128 6.07 26.45 1.32
CA GLY A 128 7.34 26.18 1.97
C GLY A 128 7.25 26.04 3.50
N GLU A 129 6.05 25.98 4.06
CA GLU A 129 5.85 25.65 5.47
C GLU A 129 6.07 24.15 5.72
N LYS A 130 6.28 23.77 6.98
CA LYS A 130 6.43 22.36 7.40
C LYS A 130 5.24 21.95 8.27
N PRO A 131 4.08 21.64 7.67
CA PRO A 131 2.92 21.17 8.44
C PRO A 131 3.26 19.85 9.14
N ALA A 132 2.90 19.74 10.41
CA ALA A 132 3.15 18.53 11.19
C ALA A 132 2.23 17.39 10.71
N LEU A 133 2.82 16.21 10.49
CA LEU A 133 2.05 14.98 10.35
C LEU A 133 1.67 14.49 11.74
N ARG A 134 0.40 14.09 11.89
CA ARG A 134 -0.08 13.53 13.16
C ARG A 134 0.61 12.18 13.40
N GLN A 135 0.80 11.85 14.68
CA GLN A 135 1.36 10.57 15.13
C GLN A 135 0.66 9.38 14.45
N LEU A 136 1.44 8.33 14.18
CA LEU A 136 0.96 7.05 13.66
C LEU A 136 1.21 5.96 14.71
N GLN A 137 0.16 5.22 15.08
CA GLN A 137 0.27 4.04 15.92
C GLN A 137 0.16 2.79 15.05
N LEU A 138 1.20 1.96 15.04
CA LEU A 138 1.26 0.70 14.31
C LEU A 138 1.12 -0.46 15.29
N SER A 139 -0.04 -1.14 15.28
CA SER A 139 -0.28 -2.34 16.11
C SER A 139 0.09 -3.60 15.35
N LYS A 140 1.05 -4.40 15.85
CA LYS A 140 1.38 -5.68 15.20
C LYS A 140 0.23 -6.66 15.40
N THR A 141 -0.40 -6.67 16.58
CA THR A 141 -1.65 -7.42 16.80
C THR A 141 -2.71 -7.12 15.73
N LYS A 142 -2.96 -5.85 15.38
CA LYS A 142 -3.91 -5.50 14.31
C LYS A 142 -3.52 -6.07 12.95
N LEU A 143 -2.23 -6.09 12.62
CA LEU A 143 -1.72 -6.68 11.37
C LEU A 143 -1.84 -8.21 11.36
N VAL A 144 -1.53 -8.84 12.49
CA VAL A 144 -1.58 -10.31 12.65
C VAL A 144 -3.01 -10.82 12.63
N LEU A 145 -3.93 -10.17 13.33
CA LEU A 145 -5.33 -10.61 13.43
C LEU A 145 -6.18 -10.23 12.20
N ALA A 146 -5.72 -9.30 11.36
CA ALA A 146 -6.45 -8.95 10.16
C ALA A 146 -6.32 -10.07 9.11
N SER A 147 -7.45 -10.68 8.76
CA SER A 147 -7.52 -11.61 7.62
C SER A 147 -7.44 -10.85 6.29
N TYR A 148 -6.78 -11.46 5.31
CA TYR A 148 -6.67 -10.93 3.97
C TYR A 148 -8.06 -10.77 3.32
N ASN A 149 -8.37 -9.53 2.98
CA ASN A 149 -9.55 -9.17 2.21
C ASN A 149 -9.19 -8.04 1.26
N TYR A 150 -9.22 -8.30 -0.05
CA TYR A 150 -8.84 -7.34 -1.09
C TYR A 150 -9.66 -6.04 -1.09
N ARG A 151 -10.81 -5.97 -0.41
CA ARG A 151 -11.63 -4.76 -0.27
C ARG A 151 -11.27 -3.91 0.94
N SER A 152 -10.52 -4.48 1.90
CA SER A 152 -10.11 -3.77 3.10
C SER A 152 -8.98 -2.80 2.78
N ALA A 153 -9.13 -1.56 3.25
CA ALA A 153 -8.10 -0.52 3.15
C ALA A 153 -6.77 -0.98 3.76
N LEU A 154 -6.82 -1.66 4.90
CA LEU A 154 -5.62 -2.18 5.56
C LEU A 154 -4.94 -3.26 4.72
N SER A 155 -5.69 -4.19 4.15
CA SER A 155 -5.11 -5.23 3.27
C SER A 155 -4.40 -4.61 2.09
N ARG A 156 -5.04 -3.65 1.43
CA ARG A 156 -4.46 -2.94 0.29
C ARG A 156 -3.21 -2.13 0.69
N ALA A 157 -3.23 -1.47 1.84
CA ALA A 157 -2.06 -0.77 2.37
C ALA A 157 -0.89 -1.72 2.67
N VAL A 158 -1.15 -2.86 3.31
CA VAL A 158 -0.13 -3.88 3.58
C VAL A 158 0.43 -4.43 2.28
N LEU A 159 -0.43 -4.85 1.34
CA LEU A 159 -0.02 -5.36 0.04
C LEU A 159 0.80 -4.34 -0.76
N ALA A 160 0.34 -3.09 -0.83
CA ALA A 160 1.09 -2.00 -1.44
C ALA A 160 2.46 -1.80 -0.81
N PHE A 161 2.55 -1.85 0.51
CA PHE A 161 3.82 -1.66 1.20
C PHE A 161 4.77 -2.85 1.00
N LEU A 162 4.25 -4.08 0.97
CA LEU A 162 5.01 -5.28 0.60
C LEU A 162 5.51 -5.20 -0.85
N ALA A 163 4.67 -4.74 -1.79
CA ALA A 163 5.07 -4.53 -3.18
C ALA A 163 6.21 -3.50 -3.31
N LYS A 164 6.18 -2.43 -2.50
CA LYS A 164 7.24 -1.43 -2.43
C LYS A 164 8.58 -1.98 -1.94
N GLN A 165 8.61 -3.11 -1.24
CA GLN A 165 9.87 -3.77 -0.85
C GLN A 165 10.60 -4.44 -2.02
N ASN A 166 10.02 -4.42 -3.22
CA ASN A 166 10.50 -5.11 -4.42
C ASN A 166 10.74 -6.60 -4.12
N PRO A 167 9.66 -7.35 -3.80
CA PRO A 167 9.77 -8.76 -3.44
C PRO A 167 10.44 -9.55 -4.56
N LEU A 168 11.40 -10.40 -4.19
CA LEU A 168 12.13 -11.28 -5.10
C LEU A 168 11.46 -12.65 -5.17
N ASP A 169 11.49 -13.30 -6.32
CA ASP A 169 10.90 -14.63 -6.44
C ASP A 169 11.76 -15.66 -5.72
N PHE A 170 11.15 -16.60 -5.01
CA PHE A 170 11.91 -17.61 -4.24
C PHE A 170 12.80 -18.48 -5.13
N SER A 171 12.45 -18.66 -6.41
CA SER A 171 13.24 -19.45 -7.35
C SER A 171 14.43 -18.70 -7.95
N ASP A 172 14.50 -17.38 -7.84
CA ASP A 172 15.51 -16.56 -8.51
C ASP A 172 15.81 -15.27 -7.71
N PRO A 173 16.98 -15.16 -7.08
CA PRO A 173 17.33 -14.02 -6.24
C PRO A 173 17.48 -12.72 -7.03
N ASP A 174 17.62 -12.74 -8.35
CA ASP A 174 17.79 -11.54 -9.18
C ASP A 174 16.52 -11.09 -9.88
N ALA A 175 15.40 -11.73 -9.55
CA ALA A 175 14.18 -11.58 -10.31
C ALA A 175 13.04 -11.05 -9.43
N GLU A 176 12.72 -9.76 -9.61
CA GLU A 176 11.57 -9.14 -8.94
C GLU A 176 10.28 -9.85 -9.34
N VAL A 177 9.41 -10.12 -8.36
CA VAL A 177 8.09 -10.71 -8.62
C VAL A 177 7.23 -9.75 -9.44
N LEU A 178 7.25 -8.46 -9.07
CA LEU A 178 6.41 -7.41 -9.65
C LEU A 178 7.13 -6.63 -10.75
N ASP A 179 7.87 -7.33 -11.61
CA ASP A 179 8.51 -6.68 -12.76
C ASP A 179 7.47 -6.20 -13.78
N ARG A 180 7.91 -5.29 -14.67
CA ARG A 180 7.02 -4.68 -15.67
C ARG A 180 6.41 -5.71 -16.63
N VAL A 181 7.13 -6.77 -16.97
CA VAL A 181 6.65 -7.81 -17.89
C VAL A 181 5.56 -8.62 -17.22
N TYR A 182 5.78 -9.02 -15.97
CA TYR A 182 4.81 -9.73 -15.16
C TYR A 182 3.52 -8.92 -14.97
N LEU A 183 3.62 -7.62 -14.68
CA LEU A 183 2.46 -6.74 -14.54
C LEU A 183 1.71 -6.49 -15.87
N LEU A 184 2.40 -6.55 -17.01
CA LEU A 184 1.75 -6.44 -18.32
C LEU A 184 1.04 -7.74 -18.72
N LEU A 185 1.60 -8.89 -18.35
CA LEU A 185 1.05 -10.21 -18.69
C LEU A 185 -0.01 -10.69 -17.71
N SER A 186 0.03 -10.23 -16.45
CA SER A 186 -0.91 -10.61 -15.40
C SER A 186 -1.85 -9.47 -15.04
N GLN A 187 -3.15 -9.78 -14.91
CA GLN A 187 -4.13 -8.79 -14.42
C GLN A 187 -4.00 -8.55 -12.91
N VAL A 188 -3.46 -9.51 -12.15
CA VAL A 188 -3.26 -9.41 -10.70
C VAL A 188 -1.99 -10.20 -10.32
N PRO A 189 -1.11 -9.68 -9.45
CA PRO A 189 0.00 -10.45 -8.95
C PRO A 189 -0.47 -11.64 -8.09
N ASN A 190 0.21 -12.79 -8.19
CA ASN A 190 -0.13 -13.97 -7.40
C ASN A 190 0.33 -13.78 -5.96
N LEU A 191 -0.63 -13.95 -5.06
CA LEU A 191 -0.39 -13.97 -3.62
C LEU A 191 -0.28 -15.43 -3.16
N HIS A 192 0.62 -15.67 -2.21
CA HIS A 192 0.83 -16.97 -1.60
C HIS A 192 0.78 -16.82 -0.07
N HIS A 193 0.29 -17.86 0.61
CA HIS A 193 0.36 -17.94 2.07
C HIS A 193 1.67 -18.62 2.41
N ILE A 194 2.61 -17.92 3.05
CA ILE A 194 3.94 -18.43 3.40
C ILE A 194 3.83 -19.77 4.14
N TYR A 195 2.90 -19.83 5.10
CA TYR A 195 2.38 -21.09 5.62
C TYR A 195 1.08 -21.41 4.87
N PRO A 196 1.08 -22.40 3.95
CA PRO A 196 -0.10 -22.68 3.14
C PRO A 196 -1.32 -23.06 3.98
N ARG A 197 -2.51 -22.73 3.46
CA ARG A 197 -3.77 -22.99 4.17
C ARG A 197 -3.97 -24.46 4.48
N ASN A 198 -3.79 -25.32 3.48
CA ASN A 198 -4.01 -26.75 3.62
C ASN A 198 -3.02 -27.36 4.62
N PHE A 199 -1.75 -26.92 4.57
CA PHE A 199 -0.75 -27.28 5.59
C PHE A 199 -1.23 -26.92 7.00
N LEU A 200 -1.67 -25.68 7.23
CA LEU A 200 -2.11 -25.25 8.56
C LEU A 200 -3.41 -25.93 9.02
N GLN A 201 -4.34 -26.21 8.12
CA GLN A 201 -5.60 -26.88 8.46
C GLN A 201 -5.41 -28.31 8.99
N ASP A 202 -4.33 -28.98 8.59
CA ASP A 202 -4.00 -30.33 9.04
C ASP A 202 -3.26 -30.37 10.40
N ILE A 203 -2.92 -29.20 10.97
CA ILE A 203 -2.20 -29.11 12.25
C ILE A 203 -3.17 -29.01 13.42
N GLU A 204 -3.13 -30.01 14.30
CA GLU A 204 -3.82 -29.97 15.59
C GLU A 204 -3.14 -28.97 16.56
N GLY A 205 -3.95 -28.25 17.34
CA GLY A 205 -3.45 -27.35 18.39
C GLY A 205 -3.07 -25.94 17.93
N LEU A 206 -3.41 -25.54 16.70
CA LEU A 206 -3.19 -24.15 16.27
C LEU A 206 -3.88 -23.15 17.21
N PRO A 207 -3.21 -22.02 17.55
CA PRO A 207 -3.81 -20.96 18.36
C PRO A 207 -5.12 -20.44 17.75
N LYS A 208 -6.22 -20.56 18.49
CA LYS A 208 -7.57 -20.19 18.02
C LYS A 208 -7.77 -18.68 17.83
N ASP A 209 -6.88 -17.88 18.39
CA ASP A 209 -6.90 -16.43 18.28
C ASP A 209 -6.21 -15.91 17.02
N ILE A 210 -5.67 -16.78 16.17
CA ILE A 210 -4.92 -16.39 14.97
C ILE A 210 -5.63 -16.89 13.71
N GLU A 211 -5.68 -16.02 12.70
CA GLU A 211 -6.25 -16.30 11.40
C GLU A 211 -5.21 -16.96 10.47
N ILE A 212 -5.59 -18.06 9.81
CA ILE A 212 -4.77 -18.69 8.74
C ILE A 212 -4.50 -17.69 7.61
N ASP A 213 -5.49 -16.84 7.34
CA ASP A 213 -5.48 -15.81 6.30
C ASP A 213 -4.88 -14.49 6.77
N SER A 214 -4.13 -14.48 7.88
CA SER A 214 -3.46 -13.29 8.40
C SER A 214 -2.74 -12.52 7.27
N LEU A 215 -2.85 -11.19 7.27
CA LEU A 215 -2.08 -10.34 6.35
C LEU A 215 -0.57 -10.59 6.46
N MET A 216 -0.10 -10.98 7.64
CA MET A 216 1.31 -11.31 7.90
C MET A 216 1.70 -12.72 7.43
N ASN A 217 0.76 -13.51 6.90
CA ASN A 217 1.02 -14.77 6.21
C ASN A 217 1.09 -14.61 4.68
N ILE A 218 0.78 -13.43 4.13
CA ILE A 218 0.71 -13.22 2.67
C ILE A 218 2.05 -12.72 2.10
N CYS A 219 2.49 -13.29 0.98
CA CYS A 219 3.62 -12.81 0.18
C CYS A 219 3.31 -12.80 -1.32
N TYR A 220 4.17 -12.15 -2.11
CA TYR A 220 4.09 -12.12 -3.57
C TYR A 220 4.95 -13.25 -4.16
N LEU A 221 4.44 -13.99 -5.14
CA LEU A 221 5.24 -14.96 -5.90
C LEU A 221 4.87 -14.94 -7.39
N ARG A 222 5.77 -15.38 -8.26
CA ARG A 222 5.39 -15.66 -9.65
C ARG A 222 4.54 -16.92 -9.72
N ALA A 223 3.69 -17.01 -10.74
CA ALA A 223 2.76 -18.13 -10.93
C ALA A 223 3.46 -19.49 -10.88
N LYS A 224 4.59 -19.61 -11.58
CA LYS A 224 5.36 -20.86 -11.67
C LYS A 224 5.87 -21.31 -10.30
N THR A 225 6.41 -20.39 -9.51
CA THR A 225 6.95 -20.67 -8.17
C THR A 225 5.83 -21.00 -7.18
N ASN A 226 4.73 -20.26 -7.25
CA ASN A 226 3.53 -20.54 -6.45
C ASN A 226 2.99 -21.97 -6.71
N ILE A 227 2.89 -22.38 -7.98
CA ILE A 227 2.48 -23.75 -8.37
C ILE A 227 3.49 -24.79 -7.87
N LYS A 228 4.80 -24.51 -7.96
CA LYS A 228 5.84 -25.41 -7.47
C LYS A 228 5.73 -25.65 -5.96
N ILE A 229 5.47 -24.59 -5.19
CA ILE A 229 5.34 -24.68 -3.72
C ILE A 229 4.04 -25.39 -3.34
N GLY A 230 2.92 -25.04 -3.96
CA GLY A 230 1.61 -25.62 -3.64
C GLY A 230 1.28 -25.47 -2.16
N ASP A 231 0.94 -26.58 -1.52
CA ASP A 231 0.56 -26.64 -0.10
C ASP A 231 1.67 -27.20 0.81
N ASN A 232 2.91 -27.22 0.33
CA ASN A 232 4.02 -27.81 1.06
C ASN A 232 4.36 -27.03 2.34
N ASN A 233 4.86 -27.73 3.36
CA ASN A 233 5.35 -27.09 4.59
C ASN A 233 6.53 -26.14 4.27
N PRO A 234 6.50 -24.87 4.74
CA PRO A 234 7.59 -23.91 4.54
C PRO A 234 8.95 -24.43 4.99
N LEU A 235 9.04 -25.17 6.10
CA LEU A 235 10.32 -25.72 6.55
C LEU A 235 10.98 -26.64 5.52
N TYR A 236 10.21 -27.24 4.61
CA TYR A 236 10.72 -28.10 3.55
C TYR A 236 10.90 -27.36 2.24
N TYR A 237 9.88 -26.64 1.75
CA TYR A 237 9.99 -26.02 0.43
C TYR A 237 11.07 -24.93 0.39
N PHE A 238 11.29 -24.19 1.49
CA PHE A 238 12.32 -23.15 1.52
C PHE A 238 13.74 -23.72 1.37
N ARG A 239 13.99 -24.95 1.83
CA ARG A 239 15.27 -25.64 1.64
C ARG A 239 15.55 -25.95 0.17
N GLU A 240 14.52 -26.08 -0.66
CA GLU A 240 14.69 -26.25 -2.12
C GLU A 240 15.15 -24.98 -2.83
N PHE A 241 14.95 -23.83 -2.21
CA PHE A 241 15.30 -22.52 -2.75
C PHE A 241 16.55 -21.93 -2.08
N GLU A 242 17.07 -22.59 -1.05
CA GLU A 242 18.24 -22.13 -0.32
C GLU A 242 19.46 -22.06 -1.24
N ASN A 243 20.00 -20.85 -1.38
CA ASN A 243 21.15 -20.52 -2.18
C ASN A 243 21.94 -19.39 -1.50
N ALA A 244 23.10 -19.02 -2.05
CA ALA A 244 23.98 -18.00 -1.46
C ALA A 244 23.30 -16.63 -1.22
N ASN A 245 22.23 -16.32 -1.96
CA ASN A 245 21.49 -15.06 -1.89
C ASN A 245 20.11 -15.19 -1.22
N PHE A 246 19.82 -16.31 -0.56
CA PHE A 246 18.50 -16.59 0.00
C PHE A 246 18.07 -15.56 1.06
N ASN A 247 19.00 -15.01 1.83
CA ASN A 247 18.74 -13.92 2.77
C ASN A 247 18.13 -12.70 2.10
N ARG A 248 18.64 -12.32 0.93
CA ARG A 248 18.11 -11.18 0.17
C ARG A 248 16.66 -11.41 -0.23
N ILE A 249 16.29 -12.65 -0.55
CA ILE A 249 14.91 -13.03 -0.84
C ILE A 249 14.06 -12.86 0.42
N LEU A 250 14.45 -13.44 1.55
CA LEU A 250 13.70 -13.33 2.81
C LEU A 250 13.52 -11.87 3.25
N ASP A 251 14.57 -11.06 3.18
CA ASP A 251 14.56 -9.64 3.51
C ASP A 251 13.59 -8.86 2.62
N SER A 252 13.53 -9.17 1.32
CA SER A 252 12.60 -8.52 0.37
C SER A 252 11.12 -8.79 0.70
N HIS A 253 10.84 -9.86 1.43
CA HIS A 253 9.49 -10.24 1.87
C HIS A 253 9.23 -9.97 3.36
N LEU A 254 10.24 -9.48 4.08
CA LEU A 254 10.24 -9.28 5.53
C LEU A 254 9.95 -10.61 6.27
N ILE A 255 10.54 -11.71 5.80
CA ILE A 255 10.35 -13.04 6.37
C ILE A 255 11.43 -13.29 7.43
N PRO A 256 11.06 -13.53 8.70
CA PRO A 256 12.02 -13.81 9.76
C PRO A 256 12.65 -15.19 9.58
N ARG A 257 13.96 -15.21 9.36
CA ARG A 257 14.74 -16.38 8.97
C ARG A 257 14.68 -17.53 9.99
N GLU A 258 14.65 -17.17 11.27
CA GLU A 258 14.66 -18.11 12.40
C GLU A 258 13.43 -19.05 12.44
N PHE A 259 12.35 -18.71 11.74
CA PHE A 259 11.16 -19.56 11.63
C PHE A 259 11.20 -20.51 10.44
N ILE A 260 12.12 -20.28 9.50
CA ILE A 260 12.24 -21.03 8.27
C ILE A 260 13.31 -22.12 8.41
N GLU A 261 14.31 -21.87 9.25
CA GLU A 261 15.43 -22.76 9.52
C GLU A 261 15.18 -23.74 10.67
N LYS A 262 13.97 -23.76 11.23
CA LYS A 262 13.62 -24.73 12.29
C LYS A 262 13.70 -26.16 11.75
N GLU A 263 14.13 -27.06 12.63
CA GLU A 263 14.15 -28.50 12.32
C GLU A 263 12.73 -29.06 12.18
N GLU A 264 11.82 -28.61 13.05
CA GLU A 264 10.43 -29.06 13.13
C GLU A 264 9.48 -27.87 13.39
N PHE A 265 8.25 -27.98 12.88
CA PHE A 265 7.20 -26.99 13.08
C PHE A 265 6.36 -27.34 14.30
N LYS A 266 6.13 -26.36 15.17
CA LYS A 266 5.16 -26.46 16.28
C LYS A 266 3.98 -25.51 16.04
N PRO A 267 2.76 -25.84 16.49
CA PRO A 267 1.59 -24.98 16.29
C PRO A 267 1.79 -23.54 16.78
N GLU A 268 2.53 -23.34 17.88
CA GLU A 268 2.84 -22.03 18.44
C GLU A 268 3.78 -21.20 17.54
N ASP A 269 4.55 -21.86 16.67
CA ASP A 269 5.49 -21.21 15.76
C ASP A 269 4.75 -20.36 14.73
N TYR A 270 3.55 -20.74 14.31
CA TYR A 270 2.78 -19.92 13.38
C TYR A 270 2.46 -18.55 13.97
N ARG A 271 1.95 -18.50 15.21
CA ARG A 271 1.71 -17.24 15.90
C ARG A 271 3.00 -16.44 16.05
N ALA A 272 4.06 -17.07 16.54
CA ALA A 272 5.33 -16.40 16.76
C ALA A 272 5.93 -15.85 15.44
N PHE A 273 5.81 -16.58 14.34
CA PHE A 273 6.21 -16.16 13.01
C PHE A 273 5.46 -14.90 12.56
N LEU A 274 4.13 -14.86 12.69
CA LEU A 274 3.34 -13.72 12.26
C LEU A 274 3.70 -12.45 13.04
N TYR A 275 3.93 -12.55 14.35
CA TYR A 275 4.34 -11.41 15.17
C TYR A 275 5.77 -10.96 14.86
N ALA A 276 6.71 -11.89 14.61
CA ALA A 276 8.06 -11.55 14.20
C ALA A 276 8.08 -10.84 12.84
N ARG A 277 7.32 -11.34 11.86
CA ARG A 277 7.14 -10.68 10.56
C ARG A 277 6.48 -9.32 10.68
N ALA A 278 5.47 -9.18 11.55
CA ALA A 278 4.81 -7.90 11.80
C ALA A 278 5.74 -6.87 12.46
N GLU A 279 6.65 -7.30 13.33
CA GLU A 279 7.70 -6.43 13.88
C GLU A 279 8.62 -5.90 12.76
N LEU A 280 9.13 -6.78 11.89
CA LEU A 280 9.95 -6.38 10.73
C LEU A 280 9.18 -5.42 9.80
N PHE A 281 7.89 -5.68 9.56
CA PHE A 281 7.00 -4.80 8.81
C PHE A 281 6.89 -3.41 9.42
N CYS A 282 6.59 -3.34 10.72
CA CYS A 282 6.43 -2.07 11.43
C CYS A 282 7.73 -1.27 11.48
N GLN A 283 8.87 -1.92 11.74
CA GLN A 283 10.19 -1.29 11.74
C GLN A 283 10.53 -0.75 10.35
N LYS A 284 10.29 -1.53 9.29
CA LYS A 284 10.53 -1.08 7.92
C LYS A 284 9.67 0.12 7.55
N LEU A 285 8.39 0.11 7.93
CA LEU A 285 7.47 1.24 7.70
C LEU A 285 7.88 2.48 8.50
N GLN A 286 8.30 2.33 9.75
CA GLN A 286 8.84 3.43 10.55
C GLN A 286 10.07 4.06 9.90
N CYS A 287 11.01 3.25 9.39
CA CYS A 287 12.19 3.75 8.67
C CYS A 287 11.85 4.52 7.39
N GLU A 288 10.75 4.17 6.71
CA GLU A 288 10.23 4.90 5.54
C GLU A 288 9.50 6.20 5.92
N LEU A 289 9.26 6.43 7.22
CA LEU A 289 8.50 7.54 7.76
C LEU A 289 9.29 8.46 8.72
N PRO A 290 10.49 8.97 8.36
CA PRO A 290 11.33 9.78 9.26
C PRO A 290 10.70 11.09 9.73
N ASP A 291 9.70 11.62 9.03
CA ASP A 291 9.03 12.89 9.41
C ASP A 291 7.76 12.66 10.24
N VAL A 292 7.45 11.41 10.59
CA VAL A 292 6.26 11.02 11.36
C VAL A 292 6.70 10.44 12.69
N ASP A 293 6.08 10.87 13.77
CA ASP A 293 6.18 10.16 15.05
C ASP A 293 5.43 8.82 14.93
N VAL A 294 6.17 7.74 14.69
CA VAL A 294 5.62 6.38 14.56
C VAL A 294 5.86 5.63 15.86
N LYS A 295 4.77 5.24 16.52
CA LYS A 295 4.79 4.39 17.71
C LYS A 295 4.34 2.97 17.35
N ILE A 296 5.27 2.02 17.42
CA ILE A 296 4.95 0.60 17.30
C ILE A 296 4.37 0.12 18.64
N ILE A 297 3.24 -0.56 18.58
CA ILE A 297 2.54 -1.17 19.73
C ILE A 297 2.23 -2.64 19.43
N ASP A 298 2.01 -3.40 20.50
CA ASP A 298 1.62 -4.81 20.55
C ASP A 298 2.33 -5.76 19.61
#